data_AF-A0A653BDQ0-F1
#
_entry.id   AF-A0A653BDQ0-F1
#
_cell.length_a   1.000
_cell.length_b   1.000
_cell.length_c   1.000
_cell.angle_alpha   90.00
_cell.angle_beta   90.00
_cell.angle_gamma   90.00
#
_symmetry.space_group_name_H-M   'P 1'
#
loop_
_entity.id
_entity.type
_entity.pdbx_description
1 polymer ?
#
loop_
_entity_poly.entity_id
_entity_poly.type
_entity_poly.pdbx_seq_one_letter_code
_entity_poly.pdbx_strand_id
1 'polypeptide(L)'
;MEEPVGLPEGSYISQGQTQEEGVTQPAETSTTQGTYPGGSHSIRAAFKLRGVPDPAVDTMIHSLADTTLKQYDGTFKLWWKFCQEKRVSPFSCTVPDTLSFFQYLLGNTNHLYGSFNSHRSALSLI
;
A
#
# COMPACT_ATOMS: atom_id res chain seq x y z
N MET A 1 -19.93 68.22 23.79
CA MET A 1 -18.61 67.97 23.17
C MET A 1 -18.80 66.74 22.29
N GLU A 2 -19.61 66.91 21.24
CA GLU A 2 -19.21 67.35 19.88
C GLU A 2 -18.63 66.16 19.09
N GLU A 3 -19.57 65.39 18.50
CA GLU A 3 -19.67 64.81 17.14
C GLU A 3 -18.46 64.19 16.37
N PRO A 4 -18.77 63.26 15.42
CA PRO A 4 -17.85 62.31 14.80
C PRO A 4 -17.32 62.78 13.42
N VAL A 5 -16.30 62.08 12.90
CA VAL A 5 -15.82 62.19 11.51
C VAL A 5 -15.54 60.74 11.07
N GLY A 6 -16.15 60.15 10.04
CA GLY A 6 -16.46 60.68 8.71
C GLY A 6 -15.64 59.86 7.71
N LEU A 7 -16.26 58.85 7.10
CA LEU A 7 -15.68 58.07 5.99
C LEU A 7 -15.37 58.97 4.79
N PRO A 8 -14.49 58.51 3.89
CA PRO A 8 -14.94 58.46 2.50
C PRO A 8 -14.72 57.10 1.84
N GLU A 9 -15.64 56.82 0.93
CA GLU A 9 -15.68 55.67 0.04
C GLU A 9 -14.49 55.61 -0.93
N GLY A 10 -14.16 54.38 -1.34
CA GLY A 10 -13.17 54.10 -2.38
C GLY A 10 -13.43 52.75 -3.04
N SER A 11 -14.41 52.74 -3.95
CA SER A 11 -14.49 51.98 -5.23
C SER A 11 -14.09 50.49 -5.30
N TYR A 12 -15.08 49.70 -5.70
CA TYR A 12 -14.99 48.37 -6.35
C TYR A 12 -13.96 48.30 -7.48
N ILE A 13 -13.16 47.22 -7.51
CA ILE A 13 -12.82 46.53 -8.75
C ILE A 13 -12.78 45.01 -8.50
N SER A 14 -13.38 44.28 -9.44
CA SER A 14 -13.57 42.84 -9.47
C SER A 14 -12.59 42.19 -10.47
N GLN A 15 -12.32 40.91 -10.23
CA GLN A 15 -11.81 39.85 -11.14
C GLN A 15 -10.31 39.68 -11.35
N GLY A 16 -9.87 38.45 -11.05
CA GLY A 16 -8.56 37.88 -11.38
C GLY A 16 -8.37 36.52 -10.71
N GLN A 17 -9.13 35.50 -11.11
CA GLN A 17 -8.81 34.09 -10.82
C GLN A 17 -7.51 33.72 -11.54
N THR A 18 -6.55 33.13 -10.81
CA THR A 18 -5.75 32.03 -11.36
C THR A 18 -5.41 31.09 -10.22
N GLN A 19 -5.94 29.87 -10.34
CA GLN A 19 -5.63 28.71 -9.51
C GLN A 19 -4.20 28.28 -9.86
N GLU A 20 -3.33 28.15 -8.87
CA GLU A 20 -2.22 27.20 -8.97
C GLU A 20 -2.65 25.91 -8.28
N GLU A 21 -3.12 24.99 -9.12
CA GLU A 21 -3.30 23.58 -8.79
C GLU A 21 -1.93 22.97 -8.47
N GLY A 22 -1.59 22.91 -7.18
CA GLY A 22 -0.61 21.96 -6.68
C GLY A 22 -1.20 20.56 -6.83
N VAL A 23 -0.87 19.89 -7.94
CA VAL A 23 -1.24 18.51 -8.29
C VAL A 23 -1.08 17.60 -7.08
N THR A 24 -2.20 17.32 -6.42
CA THR A 24 -2.36 16.13 -5.60
C THR A 24 -2.53 14.98 -6.58
N GLN A 25 -1.45 14.27 -6.87
CA GLN A 25 -1.54 12.95 -7.50
C GLN A 25 -2.46 12.10 -6.61
N PRO A 26 -3.60 11.61 -7.11
CA PRO A 26 -4.27 10.51 -6.46
C PRO A 26 -3.27 9.36 -6.43
N ALA A 27 -3.00 8.82 -5.24
CA ALA A 27 -2.27 7.57 -5.12
C ALA A 27 -3.04 6.52 -5.93
N GLU A 28 -2.60 6.27 -7.15
CA GLU A 28 -3.09 5.18 -7.97
C GLU A 28 -2.73 3.90 -7.22
N THR A 29 -3.70 3.37 -6.48
CA THR A 29 -3.65 2.02 -5.97
C THR A 29 -3.52 1.10 -7.17
N SER A 30 -2.28 0.80 -7.55
CA SER A 30 -1.91 -0.15 -8.59
C SER A 30 -2.55 -1.49 -8.24
N THR A 31 -3.74 -1.70 -8.79
CA THR A 31 -4.51 -2.93 -8.68
C THR A 31 -4.01 -3.79 -9.81
N THR A 32 -3.01 -4.62 -9.54
CA THR A 32 -2.44 -5.55 -10.52
C THR A 32 -3.50 -6.59 -10.88
N GLN A 33 -4.19 -6.40 -12.01
CA GLN A 33 -5.10 -7.37 -12.66
C GLN A 33 -4.29 -8.50 -13.35
N GLY A 34 -3.31 -9.06 -12.65
CA GLY A 34 -2.31 -9.99 -13.21
C GLY A 34 -2.31 -11.36 -12.54
N THR A 35 -1.68 -12.33 -13.21
CA THR A 35 -1.35 -13.63 -12.61
C THR A 35 -0.30 -13.44 -11.51
N TYR A 36 -0.39 -14.25 -10.46
CA TYR A 36 0.59 -14.26 -9.37
C TYR A 36 2.03 -14.46 -9.90
N PRO A 37 2.97 -13.55 -9.62
CA PRO A 37 4.32 -13.56 -10.22
C PRO A 37 5.31 -14.54 -9.56
N GLY A 38 4.92 -15.22 -8.48
CA GLY A 38 5.82 -16.06 -7.68
C GLY A 38 6.42 -15.32 -6.47
N GLY A 39 6.86 -16.07 -5.47
CA GLY A 39 7.20 -15.50 -4.16
C GLY A 39 8.39 -14.55 -4.20
N SER A 40 9.52 -15.00 -4.77
CA SER A 40 10.73 -14.16 -4.86
C SER A 40 10.52 -12.91 -5.70
N HIS A 41 9.73 -13.00 -6.79
CA HIS A 41 9.36 -11.84 -7.60
C HIS A 41 8.46 -10.87 -6.84
N SER A 42 7.52 -11.37 -6.02
CA SER A 42 6.65 -10.54 -5.19
C SER A 42 7.47 -9.73 -4.17
N ILE A 43 8.41 -10.39 -3.48
CA ILE A 43 9.34 -9.74 -2.54
C ILE A 43 10.19 -8.69 -3.27
N ARG A 44 10.77 -9.05 -4.43
CA ARG A 44 11.58 -8.12 -5.25
C ARG A 44 10.79 -6.89 -5.63
N ALA A 45 9.58 -7.07 -6.15
CA ALA A 45 8.71 -5.98 -6.60
C ALA A 45 8.32 -5.05 -5.44
N ALA A 46 7.95 -5.61 -4.28
CA ALA A 46 7.59 -4.83 -3.10
C ALA A 46 8.77 -3.98 -2.59
N PHE A 47 9.98 -4.55 -2.49
CA PHE A 47 11.16 -3.77 -2.11
C PHE A 47 11.54 -2.72 -3.14
N LYS A 48 11.39 -2.99 -4.44
CA LYS A 48 11.63 -2.01 -5.51
C LYS A 48 10.66 -0.82 -5.40
N LEU A 49 9.38 -1.08 -5.13
CA LEU A 49 8.38 -0.04 -4.88
C LEU A 49 8.71 0.83 -3.65
N ARG A 50 9.37 0.25 -2.64
CA ARG A 50 9.85 0.96 -1.45
C ARG A 50 11.18 1.70 -1.66
N GLY A 51 11.75 1.68 -2.86
CA GLY A 51 13.00 2.36 -3.17
C GLY A 51 14.26 1.64 -2.63
N VAL A 52 14.19 0.35 -2.32
CA VAL A 52 15.35 -0.41 -1.84
C VAL A 52 16.33 -0.68 -2.99
N PRO A 53 17.64 -0.38 -2.83
CA PRO A 53 18.66 -0.61 -3.86
C PRO A 53 18.78 -2.08 -4.29
N ASP A 54 19.05 -2.34 -5.56
CA ASP A 54 19.17 -3.70 -6.15
C ASP A 54 20.08 -4.64 -5.34
N PRO A 55 21.30 -4.25 -4.92
CA PRO A 55 22.16 -5.14 -4.14
C PRO A 55 21.56 -5.55 -2.79
N ALA A 56 20.81 -4.64 -2.15
CA ALA A 56 20.14 -4.92 -0.88
C ALA A 56 18.93 -5.86 -1.09
N VAL A 57 18.18 -5.69 -2.18
CA VAL A 57 17.10 -6.62 -2.56
C VAL A 57 17.65 -8.02 -2.83
N ASP A 58 18.75 -8.11 -3.56
CA ASP A 58 19.42 -9.39 -3.82
C ASP A 58 19.91 -10.05 -2.53
N THR A 59 20.51 -9.27 -1.63
CA THR A 59 20.93 -9.76 -0.31
C THR A 59 19.75 -10.31 0.48
N MET A 60 18.63 -9.59 0.52
CA MET A 60 17.43 -10.01 1.23
C MET A 60 16.84 -11.30 0.65
N ILE A 61 16.74 -11.42 -0.68
CA ILE A 61 16.22 -12.63 -1.31
C ILE A 61 17.15 -13.83 -1.07
N HIS A 62 18.46 -13.65 -1.18
CA HIS A 62 19.43 -14.73 -0.92
C HIS A 62 19.56 -15.09 0.57
N SER A 63 19.14 -14.21 1.50
CA SER A 63 19.11 -14.51 2.93
C SER A 63 18.04 -15.53 3.32
N LEU A 64 17.07 -15.77 2.43
CA LEU A 64 15.99 -16.74 2.63
C LEU A 64 16.41 -18.09 2.06
N ALA A 65 16.26 -19.15 2.85
CA ALA A 65 16.41 -20.52 2.35
C ALA A 65 15.33 -20.83 1.31
N ASP A 66 15.63 -21.68 0.33
CA ASP A 66 14.67 -22.13 -0.68
C ASP A 66 13.40 -22.74 -0.07
N THR A 67 13.55 -23.43 1.07
CA THR A 67 12.44 -24.00 1.83
C THR A 67 11.53 -22.91 2.41
N THR A 68 12.11 -21.84 2.95
CA THR A 68 11.37 -20.66 3.45
C THR A 68 10.66 -19.95 2.31
N LEU A 69 11.32 -19.75 1.16
CA LEU A 69 10.68 -19.15 -0.02
C LEU A 69 9.48 -19.99 -0.50
N LYS A 70 9.62 -21.32 -0.57
CA LYS A 70 8.49 -22.22 -0.90
C LYS A 70 7.34 -22.14 0.09
N GLN A 71 7.65 -22.03 1.39
CA GLN A 71 6.63 -21.86 2.42
C GLN A 71 5.92 -20.51 2.29
N TYR A 72 6.67 -19.44 2.03
CA TYR A 72 6.12 -18.09 1.86
C TYR A 72 5.31 -17.95 0.58
N ASP A 73 5.66 -18.66 -0.49
CA ASP A 73 4.91 -18.70 -1.75
C ASP A 73 3.43 -19.08 -1.54
N GLY A 74 3.15 -19.99 -0.61
CA GLY A 74 1.77 -20.32 -0.23
C GLY A 74 1.02 -19.13 0.39
N THR A 75 1.69 -18.35 1.25
CA THR A 75 1.12 -17.11 1.80
C THR A 75 0.84 -16.10 0.71
N PHE A 76 1.82 -15.86 -0.17
CA PHE A 76 1.72 -14.85 -1.20
C PHE A 76 0.64 -15.17 -2.25
N LYS A 77 0.38 -16.45 -2.55
CA LYS A 77 -0.77 -16.86 -3.38
C LYS A 77 -2.11 -16.49 -2.74
N LEU A 78 -2.27 -16.77 -1.45
CA LEU A 78 -3.49 -16.44 -0.71
C LEU A 78 -3.66 -14.92 -0.61
N TRP A 79 -2.58 -14.20 -0.29
CA TRP A 79 -2.55 -12.75 -0.25
C TRP A 79 -2.89 -12.14 -1.60
N TRP A 80 -2.33 -12.64 -2.70
CA TRP A 80 -2.61 -12.18 -4.05
C TRP A 80 -4.10 -12.32 -4.40
N LYS A 81 -4.70 -13.47 -4.08
CA LYS A 81 -6.14 -13.69 -4.27
C LYS A 81 -6.97 -12.69 -3.45
N PHE A 82 -6.64 -12.53 -2.17
CA PHE A 82 -7.29 -11.55 -1.29
C PHE A 82 -7.18 -10.13 -1.85
N CYS A 83 -6.01 -9.72 -2.32
CA CYS A 83 -5.77 -8.40 -2.90
C CYS A 83 -6.61 -8.15 -4.14
N GLN A 84 -6.72 -9.13 -5.04
CA GLN A 84 -7.59 -9.03 -6.20
C GLN A 84 -9.07 -8.92 -5.81
N GLU A 85 -9.53 -9.70 -4.84
CA GLU A 85 -10.92 -9.66 -4.37
C GLU A 85 -11.27 -8.35 -3.65
N LYS A 86 -10.33 -7.78 -2.89
CA LYS A 86 -10.52 -6.55 -2.10
C LYS A 86 -10.07 -5.27 -2.83
N ARG A 87 -9.47 -5.41 -4.01
CA ARG A 87 -8.88 -4.30 -4.80
C ARG A 87 -7.85 -3.49 -4.00
N VAL A 88 -6.99 -4.18 -3.27
CA VAL A 88 -5.83 -3.58 -2.59
C VAL A 88 -4.55 -3.99 -3.31
N SER A 89 -3.45 -3.25 -3.10
CA SER A 89 -2.19 -3.54 -3.77
C SER A 89 -1.55 -4.83 -3.22
N PRO A 90 -1.18 -5.80 -4.08
CA PRO A 90 -0.51 -7.01 -3.61
C PRO A 90 0.95 -6.80 -3.22
N PHE A 91 1.53 -5.62 -3.51
CA PHE A 91 2.93 -5.28 -3.24
C PHE A 91 3.10 -4.28 -2.09
N SER A 92 2.02 -3.99 -1.37
CA SER A 92 2.02 -3.13 -0.20
C SER A 92 1.12 -3.76 0.84
N CYS A 93 1.69 -4.18 1.98
CA CYS A 93 0.93 -4.74 3.07
C CYS A 93 0.86 -3.76 4.25
N THR A 94 -0.32 -3.18 4.51
CA THR A 94 -0.55 -2.37 5.71
C THR A 94 -1.02 -3.22 6.88
N VAL A 95 -0.92 -2.70 8.11
CA VAL A 95 -1.45 -3.39 9.30
C VAL A 95 -2.96 -3.65 9.17
N PRO A 96 -3.81 -2.68 8.78
CA PRO A 96 -5.22 -2.94 8.49
C PRO A 96 -5.44 -4.07 7.48
N ASP A 97 -4.74 -4.06 6.35
CA ASP A 97 -4.93 -5.09 5.32
C ASP A 97 -4.49 -6.48 5.81
N THR A 98 -3.42 -6.54 6.61
CA THR A 98 -2.97 -7.79 7.25
C THR A 98 -4.05 -8.37 8.16
N LEU A 99 -4.68 -7.54 8.99
CA LEU A 99 -5.75 -7.98 9.90
C LEU A 99 -7.01 -8.39 9.13
N SER A 100 -7.36 -7.68 8.05
CA SER A 100 -8.45 -8.05 7.16
C SER A 100 -8.18 -9.37 6.43
N PHE A 101 -6.94 -9.60 6.02
CA PHE A 101 -6.51 -10.87 5.41
C PHE A 101 -6.60 -12.03 6.40
N PHE A 102 -6.21 -11.85 7.66
CA PHE A 102 -6.37 -12.91 8.67
C PHE A 102 -7.84 -13.22 8.95
N GLN A 103 -8.70 -12.20 9.03
CA GLN A 103 -10.15 -12.42 9.14
C GLN A 103 -10.70 -13.20 7.94
N TYR A 104 -10.25 -12.86 6.72
CA TYR A 104 -10.58 -13.60 5.50
C TYR A 104 -10.14 -15.08 5.59
N LEU A 105 -8.91 -15.35 6.05
CA LEU A 105 -8.44 -16.73 6.21
C LEU A 105 -9.28 -17.51 7.23
N LEU A 106 -9.66 -16.89 8.36
CA LEU A 106 -10.50 -17.55 9.37
C LEU A 106 -11.90 -17.88 8.85
N GLY A 107 -12.50 -16.99 8.05
CA GLY A 107 -13.83 -17.20 7.49
C GLY A 107 -13.87 -18.23 6.36
N ASN A 108 -12.76 -18.38 5.63
CA ASN A 108 -12.72 -19.15 4.39
C ASN A 108 -11.93 -20.47 4.48
N THR A 109 -11.24 -20.74 5.59
CA THR A 109 -10.45 -21.96 5.77
C THR A 109 -10.74 -22.62 7.12
N ASN A 110 -10.94 -23.95 7.10
CA ASN A 110 -11.04 -24.75 8.31
C ASN A 110 -9.64 -24.90 8.91
N HIS A 111 -9.34 -24.13 9.97
CA HIS A 111 -8.17 -24.27 10.84
C HIS A 111 -6.80 -23.87 10.24
N LEU A 112 -6.43 -22.59 10.38
CA LEU A 112 -5.08 -22.08 10.05
C LEU A 112 -4.43 -21.19 11.13
N TYR A 113 -4.88 -21.20 12.38
CA TYR A 113 -4.26 -20.37 13.44
C TYR A 113 -2.74 -20.64 13.59
N GLY A 114 -2.31 -21.89 13.41
CA GLY A 114 -0.90 -22.29 13.50
C GLY A 114 -0.01 -21.72 12.38
N SER A 115 -0.57 -21.29 11.25
CA SER A 115 0.21 -20.74 10.14
C SER A 115 0.30 -19.21 10.16
N PHE A 116 -0.39 -18.52 11.07
CA PHE A 116 -0.44 -17.06 11.10
C PHE A 116 0.92 -16.42 11.33
N ASN A 117 1.78 -17.06 12.14
CA ASN A 117 3.12 -16.57 12.33
C ASN A 117 3.91 -16.57 11.01
N SER A 118 3.82 -17.66 10.26
CA SER A 118 4.45 -17.80 8.95
C SER A 118 3.87 -16.79 7.95
N HIS A 119 2.55 -16.57 7.97
CA HIS A 119 1.91 -15.57 7.13
C HIS A 119 2.40 -14.15 7.48
N ARG A 120 2.50 -13.80 8.78
CA ARG A 120 3.06 -12.51 9.22
C ARG A 120 4.49 -12.32 8.75
N SER A 121 5.35 -13.32 8.93
CA SER A 121 6.75 -13.25 8.51
C SER A 121 6.91 -13.14 7.00
N ALA A 122 6.03 -13.77 6.22
CA ALA A 122 6.03 -13.61 4.77
C ALA A 122 5.56 -12.20 4.37
N LEU A 123 4.44 -11.73 4.94
CA LEU A 123 3.86 -10.43 4.60
C LEU A 123 4.73 -9.26 5.04
N SER A 124 5.61 -9.39 6.04
CA SER A 124 6.55 -8.31 6.39
C SER A 124 7.58 -8.01 5.28
N LEU A 125 7.74 -8.92 4.31
CA LEU A 125 8.60 -8.74 3.14
C LEU A 125 7.88 -8.03 1.97
N ILE A 126 6.62 -7.64 2.15
CA ILE A 126 5.75 -6.98 1.16
C ILE A 126 5.09 -5.76 1.78
#